data_AF-A0A7S2J0X9-F1
#
_entry.id   AF-A0A7S2J0X9-F1
#
_cell.length_a   1.000
_cell.length_b   1.000
_cell.length_c   1.000
_cell.angle_alpha   90.00
_cell.angle_beta   90.00
_cell.angle_gamma   90.00
#
_symmetry.space_group_name_H-M   'P 1'
#
loop_
_entity.id
_entity.type
_entity.pdbx_description
1 polymer ?
#
loop_
_entity_poly.entity_id
_entity_poly.type
_entity_poly.pdbx_seq_one_letter_code
_entity_poly.pdbx_strand_id
1 'polypeptide(L)'
;ARSGASGPQCRGGGDGGGCGCISWRDVYQQHGVECGRGMEFASNGGYSAKPQMGEEWCTHFYEKVSGSFCTQLYFATERREQWCYVSSTCQRLNGGARVANS
;
A
#
# COMPACT_ATOMS: atom_id res chain seq x y z
N ALA A 1 9.06 23.95 -18.67
CA ALA A 1 7.87 23.27 -18.14
C ALA A 1 7.74 21.90 -18.80
N ARG A 2 7.91 20.80 -18.05
CA ARG A 2 7.61 19.45 -18.55
C ARG A 2 6.35 18.97 -17.86
N SER A 3 5.22 19.21 -18.50
CA SER A 3 3.94 18.60 -18.18
C SER A 3 4.01 17.13 -18.59
N GLY A 4 4.28 16.25 -17.63
CA GLY A 4 4.16 14.80 -17.77
C GLY A 4 3.10 14.33 -16.79
N ALA A 5 2.08 13.65 -17.29
CA ALA A 5 0.87 13.26 -16.57
C ALA A 5 1.19 12.68 -15.19
N SER A 6 0.71 13.37 -14.15
CA SER A 6 0.82 12.93 -12.76
C SER A 6 -0.18 11.80 -12.55
N GLY A 7 0.28 10.55 -12.66
CA GLY A 7 -0.46 9.42 -12.07
C GLY A 7 -0.73 9.68 -10.59
N PRO A 8 -1.73 9.04 -9.96
CA PRO A 8 -2.03 9.23 -8.55
C PRO A 8 -0.80 8.85 -7.72
N GLN A 9 -0.03 9.86 -7.34
CA GLN A 9 1.11 9.71 -6.46
C GLN A 9 0.54 9.61 -5.06
N CYS A 10 0.70 8.46 -4.43
CA CYS A 10 0.59 8.38 -2.99
C CYS A 10 1.65 9.33 -2.40
N ARG A 11 1.24 10.56 -2.08
CA ARG A 11 2.10 11.52 -1.41
C ARG A 11 2.27 11.02 0.02
N GLY A 12 3.40 10.39 0.28
CA GLY A 12 3.85 10.14 1.64
C GLY A 12 3.94 11.45 2.41
N GLY A 13 3.17 11.53 3.49
CA GLY A 13 3.35 12.43 4.63
C GLY A 13 3.54 13.93 4.36
N GLY A 14 2.47 14.71 4.56
CA GLY A 14 2.62 16.15 4.72
C GLY A 14 1.36 16.98 4.50
N ASP A 15 0.23 16.62 5.10
CA ASP A 15 -0.84 17.60 5.33
C ASP A 15 -1.66 17.17 6.55
N GLY A 16 -1.93 18.10 7.47
CA GLY A 16 -2.33 17.89 8.87
C GLY A 16 -3.70 17.25 9.12
N GLY A 17 -4.11 16.24 8.33
CA GLY A 17 -5.43 15.63 8.34
C GLY A 17 -5.45 14.09 8.30
N GLY A 18 -4.52 13.40 8.97
CA GLY A 18 -4.63 11.96 9.30
C GLY A 18 -4.64 10.95 8.14
N CYS A 19 -4.51 11.40 6.88
CA CYS A 19 -4.63 10.56 5.68
C CYS A 19 -3.32 10.30 4.94
N GLY A 20 -2.20 10.40 5.66
CA GLY A 20 -0.94 9.83 5.21
C GLY A 20 -0.97 8.30 5.26
N CYS A 21 0.04 7.69 4.64
CA CYS A 21 0.26 6.26 4.73
C CYS A 21 0.47 5.84 6.19
N ILE A 22 -0.31 4.86 6.63
CA ILE A 22 -0.04 4.14 7.87
C ILE A 22 1.26 3.37 7.68
N SER A 23 2.04 3.22 8.75
CA SER A 23 3.23 2.38 8.69
C SER A 23 2.85 0.93 8.42
N TRP A 24 3.61 0.22 7.59
CA TRP A 24 3.33 -1.18 7.29
C TRP A 24 3.33 -2.06 8.55
N ARG A 25 4.17 -1.74 9.54
CA ARG A 25 4.12 -2.37 10.86
C ARG A 25 2.76 -2.21 11.52
N ASP A 26 2.22 -0.99 11.58
CA ASP A 26 0.96 -0.75 12.29
C ASP A 26 -0.23 -1.35 11.52
N VAL A 27 -0.16 -1.40 10.18
CA VAL A 27 -1.13 -2.13 9.34
C VAL A 27 -1.27 -3.59 9.78
N TYR A 28 -0.15 -4.31 9.88
CA TYR A 28 -0.18 -5.74 10.18
C TYR A 28 -0.28 -6.04 11.68
N GLN A 29 0.32 -5.22 12.54
CA GLN A 29 0.37 -5.47 13.98
C GLN A 29 -0.78 -4.83 14.77
N GLN A 30 -1.25 -3.65 14.37
CA GLN A 30 -2.29 -2.91 15.11
C GLN A 30 -3.66 -3.01 14.44
N HIS A 31 -3.71 -2.99 13.11
CA HIS A 31 -4.97 -3.09 12.36
C HIS A 31 -5.33 -4.51 11.94
N GLY A 32 -4.44 -5.49 12.18
CA GLY A 32 -4.73 -6.91 11.95
C GLY A 32 -5.07 -7.25 10.49
N VAL A 33 -4.59 -6.43 9.54
CA VAL A 33 -4.82 -6.69 8.13
C VAL A 33 -4.10 -7.97 7.72
N GLU A 34 -4.78 -8.86 7.01
CA GLU A 34 -4.13 -10.02 6.43
C GLU A 34 -3.38 -9.62 5.15
N CYS A 35 -2.09 -9.91 5.07
CA CYS A 35 -1.31 -9.62 3.87
C CYS A 35 -1.88 -10.32 2.63
N GLY A 36 -1.98 -9.55 1.55
CA GLY A 36 -2.56 -9.94 0.27
C GLY A 36 -4.03 -9.55 0.11
N ARG A 37 -4.73 -9.15 1.17
CA ARG A 37 -6.12 -8.67 1.10
C ARG A 37 -6.22 -7.26 0.50
N GLY A 38 -5.13 -6.51 0.50
CA GLY A 38 -5.03 -5.23 -0.19
C GLY A 38 -4.46 -5.40 -1.60
N MET A 39 -3.56 -4.50 -1.96
CA MET A 39 -2.98 -4.42 -3.30
C MET A 39 -1.53 -4.95 -3.35
N GLU A 40 -1.10 -5.71 -2.33
CA GLU A 40 0.25 -6.29 -2.25
C GLU A 40 0.57 -7.13 -3.48
N PHE A 41 -0.45 -7.79 -4.05
CA PHE A 41 -0.36 -8.68 -5.21
C PHE A 41 -1.08 -8.15 -6.45
N ALA A 42 -1.31 -6.84 -6.56
CA ALA A 42 -2.07 -6.25 -7.66
C ALA A 42 -1.51 -6.62 -9.05
N SER A 43 -0.19 -6.72 -9.19
CA SER A 43 0.48 -7.17 -10.43
C SER A 43 0.41 -8.68 -10.70
N ASN A 44 0.00 -9.48 -9.71
CA ASN A 44 0.10 -10.94 -9.74
C ASN A 44 -1.27 -11.65 -9.69
N GLY A 45 -2.36 -10.92 -9.90
CA GLY A 45 -3.72 -11.46 -9.85
C GLY A 45 -4.40 -11.32 -8.47
N GLY A 46 -3.83 -10.54 -7.56
CA GLY A 46 -4.40 -10.27 -6.24
C GLY A 46 -4.23 -11.44 -5.29
N TYR A 47 -5.19 -11.62 -4.38
CA TYR A 47 -5.11 -12.59 -3.29
C TYR A 47 -4.83 -14.04 -3.75
N SER A 48 -5.25 -14.42 -4.96
CA SER A 48 -4.97 -15.76 -5.52
C SER A 48 -3.48 -16.05 -5.73
N ALA A 49 -2.63 -15.01 -5.77
CA ALA A 49 -1.17 -15.17 -5.88
C ALA A 49 -0.51 -15.56 -4.55
N LYS A 50 -1.22 -15.42 -3.42
CA LYS A 50 -0.68 -15.64 -2.08
C LYS A 50 -0.02 -17.02 -1.88
N PRO A 51 -0.54 -18.15 -2.41
CA PRO A 51 0.12 -19.43 -2.28
C PRO A 51 1.52 -19.51 -2.90
N GLN A 52 1.80 -18.70 -3.94
CA GLN A 52 3.08 -18.71 -4.65
C GLN A 52 4.01 -17.57 -4.20
N MET A 53 3.42 -16.43 -3.83
CA MET A 53 4.13 -15.16 -3.60
C MET A 53 4.14 -14.75 -2.13
N GLY A 54 3.35 -15.41 -1.27
CA GLY A 54 3.14 -15.03 0.11
C GLY A 54 4.41 -15.06 0.96
N GLU A 55 5.29 -16.04 0.76
CA GLU A 55 6.53 -16.13 1.53
C GLU A 55 7.43 -14.91 1.33
N GLU A 56 7.75 -14.58 0.07
CA GLU A 56 8.64 -13.45 -0.22
C GLU A 56 8.00 -12.09 0.10
N TRP A 57 6.73 -11.91 -0.27
CA TRP A 57 6.12 -10.58 -0.15
C TRP A 57 5.49 -10.35 1.21
N CYS A 58 4.81 -11.34 1.81
CA CYS A 58 4.22 -11.16 3.13
C CYS A 58 5.25 -11.41 4.23
N THR A 59 5.77 -12.65 4.32
CA THR A 59 6.61 -13.08 5.43
C THR A 59 7.98 -12.39 5.45
N HIS A 60 8.58 -12.14 4.28
CA HIS A 60 9.91 -11.54 4.20
C HIS A 60 9.92 -10.02 4.03
N PHE A 61 8.83 -9.41 3.54
CA PHE A 61 8.79 -7.97 3.25
C PHE A 61 7.69 -7.21 4.01
N TYR A 62 6.42 -7.32 3.59
CA TYR A 62 5.33 -6.46 4.04
C TYR A 62 5.10 -6.56 5.56
N GLU A 63 5.10 -7.77 6.12
CA GLU A 63 4.84 -7.98 7.56
C GLU A 63 6.05 -7.64 8.44
N LYS A 64 7.22 -7.39 7.84
CA LYS A 64 8.48 -7.05 8.55
C LYS A 64 8.83 -5.57 8.48
N VAL A 65 8.46 -4.89 7.39
CA VAL A 65 8.85 -3.50 7.19
C VAL A 65 8.04 -2.54 8.07
N SER A 66 8.70 -1.54 8.64
CA SER A 66 8.09 -0.65 9.65
C SER A 66 7.84 0.78 9.18
N GLY A 67 8.20 1.12 7.95
CA GLY A 67 8.09 2.48 7.43
C GLY A 67 6.69 2.86 6.98
N SER A 68 6.43 4.17 6.94
CA SER A 68 5.27 4.79 6.29
C SER A 68 5.67 5.25 4.89
N PHE A 69 5.50 4.38 3.89
CA PHE A 69 5.83 4.69 2.50
C PHE A 69 4.95 3.91 1.55
N CYS A 70 4.97 4.32 0.28
CA CYS A 70 4.14 3.73 -0.75
C CYS A 70 4.92 2.64 -1.49
N THR A 71 4.27 1.53 -1.82
CA THR A 71 4.86 0.48 -2.64
C THR A 71 4.32 0.56 -4.06
N GLN A 72 5.15 0.15 -5.02
CA GLN A 72 4.73 0.05 -6.42
C GLN A 72 3.64 -1.01 -6.56
N LEU A 73 2.57 -0.70 -7.31
CA LEU A 73 1.54 -1.68 -7.65
C LEU A 73 2.01 -2.70 -8.69
N TYR A 74 2.95 -2.29 -9.54
CA TYR A 74 3.45 -3.09 -10.66
C TYR A 74 4.97 -3.14 -10.66
N PHE A 75 5.50 -4.12 -9.92
CA PHE A 75 6.94 -4.36 -9.82
C PHE A 75 7.54 -4.76 -11.17
N ALA A 76 8.79 -4.36 -11.41
CA ALA A 76 9.54 -4.63 -12.65
C ALA A 76 8.85 -4.14 -13.95
N THR A 77 8.07 -3.07 -13.88
CA THR A 77 7.47 -2.41 -15.04
C THR A 77 7.73 -0.90 -15.03
N GLU A 78 7.48 -0.23 -16.15
CA GLU A 78 7.55 1.24 -16.27
C GLU A 78 6.38 1.98 -15.59
N ARG A 79 5.41 1.23 -15.07
CA ARG A 79 4.24 1.78 -14.38
C ARG A 79 4.66 2.39 -13.03
N ARG A 80 4.10 3.56 -12.72
CA ARG A 80 4.50 4.39 -11.56
C ARG A 80 3.40 4.52 -10.51
N GLU A 81 2.32 3.79 -10.69
CA GLU A 81 1.22 3.74 -9.76
C GLU A 81 1.70 3.06 -8.47
N GLN A 82 1.53 3.78 -7.37
CA GLN A 82 1.91 3.36 -6.03
C GLN A 82 0.68 3.31 -5.16
N TRP A 83 0.79 2.61 -4.03
CA TRP A 83 -0.28 2.52 -3.04
C TRP A 83 0.31 2.39 -1.63
N CYS A 84 -0.54 2.62 -0.63
CA CYS A 84 -0.27 2.31 0.77
C CYS A 84 -1.61 2.17 1.51
N TYR A 85 -1.58 1.69 2.74
CA TYR A 85 -2.76 1.77 3.60
C TYR A 85 -2.92 3.16 4.22
N VAL A 86 -4.17 3.63 4.33
CA VAL A 86 -4.55 4.87 5.02
C VAL A 86 -5.60 4.59 6.09
N SER A 87 -5.81 5.56 6.99
CA SER A 87 -6.86 5.46 8.00
C SER A 87 -8.23 5.17 7.38
N SER A 88 -9.02 4.37 8.08
CA SER A 88 -10.40 4.05 7.70
C SER A 88 -11.29 5.28 7.60
N THR A 89 -10.92 6.41 8.24
CA THR A 89 -11.67 7.67 8.18
C THR A 89 -11.36 8.52 6.94
N CYS A 90 -10.36 8.15 6.14
CA CYS A 90 -9.85 8.98 5.05
C CYS A 90 -10.74 9.04 3.82
N GLN A 91 -11.48 10.14 3.66
CA GLN A 91 -12.37 10.33 2.50
C GLN A 91 -11.65 10.37 1.16
N ARG A 92 -10.44 10.94 1.11
CA ARG A 92 -9.60 11.01 -0.10
C ARG A 92 -8.43 10.05 0.06
N LEU A 93 -8.37 9.06 -0.81
CA LEU A 93 -7.38 7.98 -0.70
C LEU A 93 -6.06 8.28 -1.44
N ASN A 94 -6.09 9.14 -2.47
CA ASN A 94 -4.90 9.53 -3.25
C ASN A 94 -4.01 8.34 -3.67
N GLY A 95 -4.63 7.23 -4.10
CA GLY A 95 -3.94 5.99 -4.49
C GLY A 95 -3.78 4.95 -3.37
N GLY A 96 -4.16 5.27 -2.13
CA GLY A 96 -4.15 4.34 -1.00
C GLY A 96 -5.39 3.44 -0.90
N ALA A 97 -5.32 2.46 -0.02
CA ALA A 97 -6.43 1.59 0.40
C ALA A 97 -6.72 1.81 1.89
N ARG A 98 -7.99 1.81 2.30
CA ARG A 98 -8.31 1.92 3.73
C ARG A 98 -7.98 0.61 4.44
N VAL A 99 -7.44 0.68 5.66
CA VAL A 99 -7.55 -0.44 6.58
C VAL A 99 -9.04 -0.67 6.89
N ALA A 100 -9.47 -1.93 7.00
CA ALA A 100 -10.81 -2.23 7.51
C ALA A 100 -10.91 -1.70 8.95
N ASN A 101 -12.06 -1.13 9.33
CA ASN A 101 -12.33 -0.89 10.75
C ASN A 101 -12.44 -2.25 11.43
N SER A 102 -11.55 -2.53 12.37
CA SER A 102 -11.72 -3.61 13.35
C SER A 102 -12.77 -3.25 14.39
#